data_AF-A0A7V3M2X8-F1
#
_entry.id   AF-A0A7V3M2X8-F1
#
_cell.length_a   1.000
_cell.length_b   1.000
_cell.length_c   1.000
_cell.angle_alpha   90.00
_cell.angle_beta   90.00
_cell.angle_gamma   90.00
#
_symmetry.space_group_name_H-M   'P 1'
#
loop_
_entity.id
_entity.type
_entity.pdbx_description
1 polymer ?
#
loop_
_entity_poly.entity_id
_entity_poly.type
_entity_poly.pdbx_seq_one_letter_code
_entity_poly.pdbx_strand_id
1 'polypeptide(L)'
;MDRRCDRCGRDLPLGEPAWILRLEAYADFDGVLRDLDEAALEAELHALLTELVEAAEGEEGTAILEEEVYLRRLYRLCRACRERWVANPLNLPLPERWD
;
A
#
# COMPACT_ATOMS: atom_id res chain seq x y z
N MET A 1 -16.78 -17.19 -17.81
CA MET A 1 -16.04 -16.95 -16.55
C MET A 1 -15.08 -15.84 -16.86
N ASP A 2 -15.55 -14.60 -16.72
CA ASP A 2 -14.92 -13.43 -17.33
C ASP A 2 -13.74 -12.97 -16.48
N ARG A 3 -12.55 -13.02 -17.08
CA ARG A 3 -11.36 -12.38 -16.52
C ARG A 3 -11.42 -10.94 -16.99
N ARG A 4 -11.53 -9.96 -16.11
CA ARG A 4 -11.50 -8.53 -16.49
C ARG A 4 -10.21 -7.87 -16.06
N CYS A 5 -9.83 -6.82 -16.76
CA CYS A 5 -8.74 -5.93 -16.36
C CYS A 5 -9.23 -5.03 -15.21
N ASP A 6 -8.56 -5.06 -14.07
CA ASP A 6 -8.96 -4.29 -12.89
C ASP A 6 -8.84 -2.77 -13.09
N ARG A 7 -8.02 -2.33 -14.06
CA ARG A 7 -7.82 -0.91 -14.37
C ARG A 7 -8.83 -0.35 -15.37
N CYS A 8 -9.12 -1.08 -16.45
CA CYS A 8 -9.95 -0.55 -17.56
C CYS A 8 -11.25 -1.32 -17.79
N GLY A 9 -11.52 -2.37 -17.02
CA GLY A 9 -12.74 -3.17 -17.11
C GLY A 9 -12.82 -4.11 -18.32
N ARG A 10 -11.91 -4.01 -19.30
CA ARG A 10 -11.92 -4.84 -20.51
C ARG A 10 -11.84 -6.32 -20.18
N ASP A 11 -12.61 -7.14 -20.89
CA ASP A 11 -12.52 -8.60 -20.85
C ASP A 11 -11.17 -9.12 -21.37
N LEU A 12 -10.68 -10.18 -20.74
CA LEU A 12 -9.41 -10.85 -21.02
C LEU A 12 -9.73 -12.27 -21.54
N PRO A 13 -9.77 -12.45 -22.86
CA PRO A 13 -10.16 -13.72 -23.49
C PRO A 13 -9.31 -14.89 -22.98
N LEU A 14 -9.88 -16.09 -22.93
CA LEU A 14 -9.11 -17.30 -22.63
C LEU A 14 -8.07 -17.52 -23.74
N GLY A 15 -6.87 -17.98 -23.35
CA GLY A 15 -5.73 -18.15 -24.28
C GLY A 15 -4.86 -16.91 -24.46
N GLU A 16 -5.34 -15.72 -24.13
CA GLU A 16 -4.50 -14.52 -24.09
C GLU A 16 -3.79 -14.36 -22.73
N PRO A 17 -2.55 -13.85 -22.73
CA PRO A 17 -1.83 -13.55 -21.50
C PRO A 17 -2.51 -12.38 -20.77
N ALA A 18 -2.61 -12.52 -19.45
CA ALA A 18 -2.95 -11.45 -18.53
C ALA A 18 -1.80 -11.29 -17.55
N TRP A 19 -1.58 -10.07 -17.05
CA TRP A 19 -0.50 -9.77 -16.12
C TRP A 19 -1.05 -9.66 -14.71
N ILE A 20 -0.40 -10.29 -13.75
CA ILE A 20 -0.70 -10.11 -12.33
C ILE A 20 0.30 -9.09 -11.78
N LEU A 21 -0.20 -7.92 -11.40
CA LEU A 21 0.54 -6.90 -10.67
C LEU A 21 0.38 -7.18 -9.18
N ARG A 22 1.50 -7.37 -8.47
CA ARG A 22 1.53 -7.42 -7.02
C ARG A 22 2.12 -6.11 -6.51
N LEU A 23 1.31 -5.36 -5.77
CA LEU A 23 1.75 -4.18 -5.04
C LEU A 23 2.01 -4.60 -3.59
N GLU A 24 3.18 -4.25 -3.09
CA GLU A 24 3.63 -4.52 -1.73
C GLU A 24 4.24 -3.24 -1.18
N ALA A 25 3.73 -2.78 -0.04
CA ALA A 25 4.27 -1.64 0.70
C ALA A 25 4.44 -2.06 2.16
N TYR A 26 5.48 -1.56 2.80
CA TYR A 26 5.77 -1.83 4.20
C TYR A 26 6.40 -0.58 4.84
N ALA A 27 6.24 -0.43 6.14
CA ALA A 27 6.85 0.65 6.89
C ALA A 27 8.38 0.56 6.81
N ASP A 28 9.02 1.67 6.41
CA ASP A 28 10.47 1.84 6.42
C ASP A 28 10.86 2.74 7.61
N PHE A 29 11.33 2.11 8.70
CA PHE A 29 11.77 2.82 9.89
C PHE A 29 13.28 3.05 9.82
N ASP A 30 13.69 4.32 9.88
CA ASP A 30 15.09 4.76 9.73
C ASP A 30 15.96 4.49 10.98
N GLY A 31 15.37 3.96 12.06
CA GLY A 31 16.07 3.64 13.30
C GLY A 31 16.28 4.84 14.22
N VAL A 32 15.83 6.05 13.84
CA VAL A 32 16.00 7.25 14.65
C VAL A 32 14.80 7.40 15.57
N LEU A 33 15.03 7.22 16.86
CA LEU A 33 14.09 7.65 17.89
C LEU A 33 14.30 9.14 18.14
N ARG A 34 13.22 9.91 18.27
CA ARG A 34 13.32 11.32 18.63
C ARG A 34 13.89 11.40 20.05
N ASP A 35 14.84 12.32 20.27
CA ASP A 35 15.32 12.65 21.62
C ASP A 35 14.20 13.37 22.38
N LEU A 36 13.33 12.58 23.00
CA LEU A 36 12.33 13.05 23.93
C LEU A 36 12.93 13.04 25.33
N ASP A 37 12.58 14.03 26.15
CA ASP A 37 12.82 13.90 27.58
C ASP A 37 12.02 12.72 28.16
N GLU A 38 12.43 12.22 29.32
CA GLU A 38 11.86 11.00 29.91
C GLU A 38 10.34 11.09 30.11
N ALA A 39 9.83 12.27 30.47
CA ALA A 39 8.40 12.51 30.65
C ALA A 39 7.63 12.54 29.32
N ALA A 40 8.20 13.13 28.27
CA ALA A 40 7.63 13.14 26.93
C ALA A 40 7.64 11.75 26.29
N LEU A 41 8.72 10.97 26.50
CA LEU A 41 8.80 9.58 26.05
C LEU A 41 7.75 8.70 26.74
N GLU A 42 7.59 8.84 28.06
CA GLU A 42 6.59 8.09 28.82
C GLU A 42 5.17 8.43 28.36
N ALA A 43 4.87 9.72 28.11
CA ALA A 43 3.58 10.14 27.58
C ALA A 43 3.31 9.62 26.17
N GLU A 44 4.29 9.66 25.26
CA GLU A 44 4.14 9.16 23.87
C GLU A 44 3.98 7.63 23.87
N LEU A 45 4.75 6.91 24.71
CA LEU A 45 4.62 5.47 24.88
C LEU A 45 3.24 5.08 25.44
N HIS A 46 2.74 5.83 26.44
CA HIS A 46 1.42 5.57 27.01
C HIS A 46 0.31 5.79 25.96
N ALA A 47 0.41 6.86 25.16
CA ALA A 47 -0.53 7.15 24.08
C ALA A 47 -0.53 6.04 23.01
N LEU A 48 0.65 5.62 22.55
CA LEU A 48 0.80 4.51 21.59
C LEU A 48 0.23 3.20 22.14
N LEU A 49 0.48 2.88 23.42
CA LEU A 49 -0.07 1.68 24.04
C LEU A 49 -1.60 1.74 24.16
N THR A 50 -2.17 2.91 24.48
CA THR A 50 -3.63 3.10 24.50
C THR A 50 -4.22 2.91 23.11
N GLU A 51 -3.65 3.53 22.07
CA GLU A 51 -4.10 3.37 20.67
C GLU A 51 -4.04 1.90 20.22
N LEU A 52 -2.96 1.19 20.56
CA LEU A 52 -2.80 -0.23 20.25
C LEU A 52 -3.82 -1.11 20.97
N VAL A 53 -4.13 -0.83 22.23
CA VAL A 53 -5.15 -1.57 22.99
C VAL A 53 -6.54 -1.31 22.43
N GLU A 54 -6.88 -0.05 22.14
CA GLU A 54 -8.17 0.32 21.54
C GLU A 54 -8.35 -0.30 20.15
N ALA A 55 -7.29 -0.35 19.34
CA ALA A 55 -7.30 -1.03 18.05
C ALA A 55 -7.37 -2.57 18.19
N ALA A 56 -6.70 -3.17 19.18
CA ALA A 56 -6.69 -4.62 19.37
C ALA A 56 -8.00 -5.18 19.93
N GLU A 57 -8.82 -4.37 20.61
CA GLU A 57 -10.10 -4.80 21.21
C GLU A 57 -11.20 -5.07 20.16
N GLY A 58 -11.00 -4.73 18.88
CA GLY A 58 -11.87 -5.11 17.77
C GLY A 58 -11.19 -6.07 16.77
N GLU A 59 -11.91 -7.07 16.27
CA GLU A 59 -11.44 -7.93 15.14
C GLU A 59 -11.04 -7.11 13.89
N GLU A 60 -11.56 -5.88 13.77
CA GLU A 60 -11.25 -4.95 12.69
C GLU A 60 -9.94 -4.19 12.92
N GLY A 61 -9.52 -3.92 14.15
CA GLY A 61 -8.37 -3.05 14.42
C GLY A 61 -7.01 -3.75 14.36
N THR A 62 -6.96 -5.08 14.53
CA THR A 62 -5.77 -5.86 14.15
C THR A 62 -5.52 -5.83 12.63
N ALA A 63 -6.58 -5.87 11.82
CA ALA A 63 -6.45 -5.76 10.36
C ALA A 63 -6.03 -4.35 9.91
N ILE A 64 -6.51 -3.28 10.57
CA ILE A 64 -6.12 -1.90 10.27
C ILE A 64 -4.64 -1.66 10.61
N LEU A 65 -4.17 -2.13 11.78
CA LEU A 65 -2.75 -2.03 12.18
C LEU A 65 -1.83 -2.82 11.23
N GLU A 66 -2.28 -3.99 10.76
CA GLU A 66 -1.53 -4.76 9.76
C GLU A 66 -1.46 -4.04 8.41
N GLU A 67 -2.52 -3.37 7.96
CA GLU A 67 -2.50 -2.62 6.68
C GLU A 67 -1.61 -1.36 6.72
N GLU A 68 -1.47 -0.71 7.88
CA GLU A 68 -0.59 0.44 8.07
C GLU A 68 0.89 0.05 8.08
N VAL A 69 1.22 -1.15 8.58
CA VAL A 69 2.60 -1.68 8.59
C VAL A 69 2.93 -2.44 7.30
N TYR A 70 1.96 -3.14 6.72
CA TYR A 70 2.13 -4.02 5.56
C TYR A 70 0.88 -4.04 4.67
N LEU A 71 1.02 -3.49 3.46
CA LEU A 71 0.00 -3.53 2.44
C LEU A 71 0.39 -4.49 1.32
N ARG A 72 -0.47 -5.48 1.05
CA ARG A 72 -0.37 -6.31 -0.16
C ARG A 72 -1.66 -6.26 -0.97
N ARG A 73 -1.54 -5.92 -2.26
CA ARG A 73 -2.64 -5.93 -3.23
C ARG A 73 -2.26 -6.68 -4.51
N LEU A 74 -3.24 -7.32 -5.13
CA LEU A 74 -3.09 -8.04 -6.39
C LEU A 74 -4.07 -7.50 -7.42
N TYR A 75 -3.58 -7.21 -8.61
CA TYR A 75 -4.39 -6.73 -9.73
C TYR A 75 -4.11 -7.55 -10.98
N ARG A 76 -5.15 -7.84 -11.76
CA ARG A 76 -5.08 -8.44 -13.09
C ARG A 76 -5.19 -7.33 -14.14
N LEU A 77 -4.16 -7.19 -14.96
CA LEU A 77 -4.07 -6.15 -15.98
C LEU A 77 -4.02 -6.74 -17.39
N CYS A 78 -4.62 -6.04 -18.34
CA CYS A 78 -4.36 -6.24 -19.77
C CYS A 78 -2.99 -5.68 -20.14
N ARG A 79 -2.47 -6.08 -21.32
CA ARG A 79 -1.15 -5.65 -21.82
C ARG A 79 -0.94 -4.13 -21.74
N ALA A 80 -1.89 -3.38 -22.30
CA ALA A 80 -1.83 -1.93 -22.37
C ALA A 80 -1.87 -1.27 -20.98
N CYS A 81 -2.63 -1.81 -20.04
CA CYS A 81 -2.68 -1.29 -18.67
C CYS A 81 -1.38 -1.60 -17.91
N ARG A 82 -0.79 -2.77 -18.13
CA ARG A 82 0.53 -3.12 -17.59
C ARG A 82 1.62 -2.19 -18.12
N GLU A 83 1.64 -1.92 -19.43
CA GLU A 83 2.61 -0.98 -20.03
C GLU A 83 2.48 0.43 -19.44
N ARG A 84 1.25 0.94 -19.25
CA ARG A 84 1.02 2.24 -18.62
C ARG A 84 1.48 2.29 -17.17
N TRP A 85 1.19 1.25 -16.39
CA TRP A 85 1.61 1.20 -14.99
C TRP A 85 3.14 1.16 -14.86
N VAL A 86 3.83 0.36 -15.68
CA VAL A 86 5.29 0.31 -15.69
C VAL A 86 5.91 1.66 -16.09
N ALA A 87 5.27 2.41 -16.98
CA ALA A 87 5.76 3.72 -17.41
C ALA A 87 5.63 4.82 -16.34
N ASN A 88 4.62 4.73 -15.46
CA ASN A 88 4.39 5.70 -14.40
C ASN A 88 3.73 5.04 -13.17
N PRO A 89 4.48 4.24 -12.39
CA PRO A 89 3.92 3.47 -11.29
C PRO A 89 3.44 4.34 -10.13
N LEU A 90 4.02 5.53 -9.98
CA LEU A 90 3.67 6.51 -8.95
C LEU A 90 2.57 7.49 -9.39
N ASN A 91 2.09 7.37 -10.64
CA ASN A 91 1.09 8.26 -11.23
C ASN A 91 1.43 9.77 -11.06
N LEU A 92 2.72 10.11 -11.15
CA LEU A 92 3.18 11.49 -11.06
C LEU A 92 2.87 12.25 -12.36
N PRO A 93 2.55 13.56 -12.30
CA PRO A 93 2.44 14.37 -13.50
C PRO A 93 3.75 14.32 -14.29
N LEU A 94 3.64 14.27 -15.62
CA LEU A 94 4.82 14.34 -16.48
C LEU A 94 5.42 15.74 -16.35
N PRO A 95 6.75 15.86 -16.18
CA PRO A 95 7.39 17.16 -16.15
C PRO A 95 7.18 17.87 -17.49
N GLU A 96 6.82 19.16 -17.45
CA GLU A 96 6.61 19.98 -18.65
C GLU A 96 7.91 20.15 -19.45
N ARG A 97 9.06 20.06 -18.77
CA ARG A 97 10.42 20.08 -19.33
C ARG A 97 11.34 19.20 -18.49
N TRP A 98 12.22 18.47 -19.15
CA TRP A 98 13.32 17.75 -18.53
C TRP A 98 14.53 18.70 -18.61
N ASP A 99 14.71 19.55 -17.60
CA ASP A 99 15.92 20.37 -17.47
C ASP A 99 17.08 19.52 -16.92
#